data_AF-A0A3A9ALH8-F1
#
_entry.id   AF-A0A3A9ALH8-F1
#
_cell.length_a   1.000
_cell.length_b   1.000
_cell.length_c   1.000
_cell.angle_alpha   90.00
_cell.angle_beta   90.00
_cell.angle_gamma   90.00
#
_symmetry.space_group_name_H-M   'P 1'
#
loop_
_entity.id
_entity.type
_entity.pdbx_description
1 polymer ?
#
loop_
_entity_poly.entity_id
_entity_poly.type
_entity_poly.pdbx_seq_one_letter_code
_entity_poly.pdbx_strand_id
1 'polypeptide(L)'
;MKKRGMAVLLIFMLLCTGGCGKEDESRAEVIQSERLETEENNRKYSDEKNPTENAERDNGTEDAPGENQNGENQSVSIEGMIKEQSFEVELEGWGKVFFVSIAPKSDNEHPRFALVREGEEVYTFPKTSETTGDKFVEVNAVSFQDYNQDGKKDVIVLVTYGNGENTWKEAEIFLQENSDNMFYLDYPDLAGYRVEGADGAGPGFYRDTLLEEYLGTQRLTETVAQIAPTWPDYIDYVDGLSGYFSEKQQMKRFAEEKDVWAKDVEFADDRHCFTLASMGYDGKVTLIVSNQGGTGCCTYSSFYQIDDRGEVKKLETSFKEGDSEPDLIMDNMTVYSSFSIEGNRNYFIVYDQLKDSPDSYVYRAGSLYVEGGYVQEIPLASQRVLYAGEDYSAHITSYDCNGNELTEEEYDNFPFFYYEGMGLTGKSAVFEWMDVKDIQEMDDAETEKALRQVYEKFSIKEN
;
A
#
# COMPACT_ATOMS: atom_id res chain seq x y z
N MET A 1 6.79 -53.18 19.72
CA MET A 1 7.97 -53.90 19.20
C MET A 1 8.29 -53.38 17.80
N LYS A 2 9.53 -52.92 17.60
CA LYS A 2 10.11 -52.40 16.35
C LYS A 2 10.33 -53.51 15.31
N LYS A 3 10.25 -53.16 14.02
CA LYS A 3 11.03 -53.63 12.84
C LYS A 3 10.51 -52.82 11.64
N ARG A 4 11.08 -51.68 11.22
CA ARG A 4 12.34 -51.41 10.48
C ARG A 4 12.56 -52.25 9.21
N GLY A 5 12.46 -51.56 8.07
CA GLY A 5 13.36 -51.68 6.91
C GLY A 5 12.80 -52.41 5.69
N MET A 6 12.63 -51.72 4.55
CA MET A 6 13.68 -51.65 3.50
C MET A 6 13.16 -50.84 2.30
N ALA A 7 13.88 -49.79 1.94
CA ALA A 7 13.70 -49.02 0.71
C ALA A 7 14.26 -49.80 -0.49
N VAL A 8 13.61 -49.71 -1.65
CA VAL A 8 14.20 -50.05 -2.95
C VAL A 8 13.89 -48.91 -3.92
N LEU A 9 14.94 -48.15 -4.22
CA LEU A 9 15.04 -47.17 -5.28
C LEU A 9 15.09 -47.92 -6.62
N LEU A 10 14.23 -47.59 -7.58
CA LEU A 10 14.30 -48.10 -8.95
C LEU A 10 14.79 -46.96 -9.85
N ILE A 11 16.08 -47.03 -10.18
CA ILE A 11 16.79 -46.20 -11.15
C ILE A 11 16.49 -46.77 -12.53
N PHE A 12 15.88 -46.00 -13.42
CA PHE A 12 15.81 -46.31 -14.85
C PHE A 12 16.85 -45.45 -15.58
N MET A 13 18.05 -46.01 -15.77
CA MET A 13 18.95 -45.59 -16.84
C MET A 13 18.47 -46.26 -18.14
N LEU A 14 18.16 -45.45 -19.16
CA LEU A 14 18.17 -45.89 -20.54
C LEU A 14 19.08 -44.96 -21.35
N LEU A 15 20.34 -45.39 -21.47
CA LEU A 15 21.22 -45.01 -22.58
C LEU A 15 21.02 -46.06 -23.67
N CYS A 16 20.49 -45.64 -24.82
CA CYS A 16 20.67 -46.36 -26.08
C CYS A 16 21.17 -45.36 -27.12
N THR A 17 22.38 -45.64 -27.58
CA THR A 17 23.11 -44.97 -28.64
C THR A 17 22.47 -45.19 -30.00
N GLY A 18 22.45 -44.14 -30.83
CA GLY A 18 22.64 -44.22 -32.28
C GLY A 18 21.48 -43.75 -33.15
N GLY A 19 21.74 -42.73 -34.00
CA GLY A 19 21.03 -42.52 -35.26
C GLY A 19 20.61 -41.07 -35.52
N CYS A 20 21.19 -40.47 -36.58
CA CYS A 20 20.93 -39.12 -37.07
C CYS A 20 19.46 -38.81 -37.41
N GLY A 21 19.09 -37.54 -37.22
CA GLY A 21 18.42 -36.75 -38.25
C GLY A 21 16.98 -36.28 -37.98
N LYS A 22 16.85 -34.94 -37.98
CA LYS A 22 15.68 -34.09 -38.26
C LYS A 22 14.69 -33.76 -37.11
N GLU A 23 14.72 -32.47 -36.78
CA GLU A 23 13.60 -31.54 -36.60
C GLU A 23 12.34 -32.09 -35.91
N ASP A 24 12.23 -31.80 -34.61
CA ASP A 24 11.00 -31.94 -33.82
C ASP A 24 10.29 -30.58 -33.73
N GLU A 25 9.16 -30.46 -34.43
CA GLU A 25 8.07 -29.54 -34.10
C GLU A 25 7.37 -30.04 -32.82
N SER A 26 7.52 -29.32 -31.71
CA SER A 26 6.67 -29.53 -30.53
C SER A 26 5.46 -28.58 -30.57
N ARG A 27 4.28 -29.18 -30.76
CA ARG A 27 2.94 -28.60 -30.65
C ARG A 27 2.80 -27.65 -29.45
N ALA A 28 2.52 -26.38 -29.72
CA ALA A 28 1.95 -25.45 -28.77
C ALA A 28 0.47 -25.84 -28.49
N GLU A 29 0.12 -25.95 -27.22
CA GLU A 29 -1.28 -25.99 -26.77
C GLU A 29 -1.87 -24.58 -26.90
N VAL A 30 -2.99 -24.50 -27.62
CA VAL A 30 -3.75 -23.29 -27.89
C VAL A 30 -4.50 -22.88 -26.61
N ILE A 31 -4.15 -21.73 -26.04
CA ILE A 31 -4.96 -21.08 -25.00
C ILE A 31 -6.05 -20.27 -25.71
N GLN A 32 -7.31 -20.64 -25.51
CA GLN A 32 -8.48 -19.93 -26.02
C GLN A 32 -8.75 -18.67 -25.17
N SER A 33 -8.85 -17.53 -25.85
CA SER A 33 -9.25 -16.23 -25.30
C SER A 33 -10.71 -16.24 -24.83
N GLU A 34 -10.96 -15.91 -23.56
CA GLU A 34 -12.31 -15.59 -23.07
C GLU A 34 -12.72 -14.18 -23.51
N ARG A 35 -13.95 -14.06 -24.00
CA ARG A 35 -14.55 -12.83 -24.53
C ARG A 35 -15.34 -12.13 -23.43
N LEU A 36 -14.95 -10.92 -23.05
CA LEU A 36 -15.71 -10.07 -22.12
C LEU A 36 -16.80 -9.31 -22.88
N GLU A 37 -18.03 -9.35 -22.35
CA GLU A 37 -19.19 -8.59 -22.81
C GLU A 37 -19.29 -7.25 -22.06
N THR A 38 -19.44 -6.15 -22.80
CA THR A 38 -19.58 -4.79 -22.23
C THR A 38 -20.99 -4.27 -22.48
N GLU A 39 -21.70 -3.88 -21.42
CA GLU A 39 -22.96 -3.12 -21.48
C GLU A 39 -22.71 -1.64 -21.16
N GLU A 40 -23.11 -0.76 -22.07
CA GLU A 40 -23.11 0.70 -21.90
C GLU A 40 -24.24 1.14 -20.95
N ASN A 41 -23.95 2.07 -20.03
CA ASN A 41 -24.98 2.93 -19.49
C ASN A 41 -24.49 4.37 -19.26
N ASN A 42 -25.24 5.30 -19.85
CA ASN A 42 -24.95 6.71 -20.00
C ASN A 42 -25.68 7.51 -18.90
N ARG A 43 -24.98 8.35 -18.12
CA ARG A 43 -25.60 9.52 -17.45
C ARG A 43 -24.69 10.74 -17.45
N LYS A 44 -25.26 11.84 -17.94
CA LYS A 44 -24.69 13.17 -18.13
C LYS A 44 -24.51 13.93 -16.81
N TYR A 45 -23.39 14.63 -16.68
CA TYR A 45 -23.23 15.81 -15.83
C TYR A 45 -23.22 17.07 -16.71
N SER A 46 -23.79 18.16 -16.20
CA SER A 46 -23.82 19.48 -16.83
C SER A 46 -23.01 20.48 -16.00
N ASP A 47 -22.20 21.26 -16.72
CA ASP A 47 -21.39 22.41 -16.31
C ASP A 47 -22.19 23.56 -15.66
N GLU A 48 -21.53 24.36 -14.79
CA GLU A 48 -21.19 25.78 -15.12
C GLU A 48 -20.34 26.52 -14.04
N LYS A 49 -19.14 26.92 -14.48
CA LYS A 49 -18.32 28.15 -14.28
C LYS A 49 -18.47 29.10 -13.05
N ASN A 50 -17.34 29.21 -12.32
CA ASN A 50 -16.50 30.38 -11.91
C ASN A 50 -16.93 31.83 -12.32
N PRO A 51 -16.54 32.93 -11.59
CA PRO A 51 -15.10 33.21 -11.29
C PRO A 51 -14.66 34.16 -10.13
N THR A 52 -13.34 34.07 -9.84
CA THR A 52 -12.30 35.11 -9.55
C THR A 52 -12.17 35.89 -8.22
N GLU A 53 -10.94 35.75 -7.68
CA GLU A 53 -9.96 36.73 -7.14
C GLU A 53 -10.34 37.74 -6.04
N ASN A 54 -9.63 37.66 -4.90
CA ASN A 54 -8.52 38.59 -4.62
C ASN A 54 -7.65 38.13 -3.43
N ALA A 55 -6.36 38.43 -3.53
CA ALA A 55 -5.33 38.19 -2.54
C ALA A 55 -5.36 39.24 -1.42
N GLU A 56 -4.94 38.86 -0.21
CA GLU A 56 -4.02 39.66 0.60
C GLU A 56 -3.39 38.81 1.72
N ARG A 57 -2.09 39.05 1.95
CA ARG A 57 -1.27 38.49 3.03
C ARG A 57 -1.63 39.12 4.35
N ASP A 58 -1.60 38.37 5.45
CA ASP A 58 -0.96 38.88 6.67
C ASP A 58 -0.34 37.76 7.51
N ASN A 59 0.83 38.07 8.06
CA ASN A 59 1.61 37.27 9.00
C ASN A 59 1.01 37.45 10.41
N GLY A 60 1.12 36.44 11.27
CA GLY A 60 1.17 36.74 12.71
C GLY A 60 0.77 35.63 13.66
N THR A 61 1.80 34.94 14.15
CA THR A 61 2.07 34.65 15.57
C THR A 61 1.18 33.65 16.32
N GLU A 62 1.88 32.65 16.86
CA GLU A 62 1.54 31.83 18.02
C GLU A 62 0.97 32.68 19.16
N ASP A 63 -0.17 32.28 19.71
CA ASP A 63 -0.63 32.73 21.03
C ASP A 63 -0.96 31.51 21.91
N ALA A 64 -0.12 31.34 22.92
CA ALA A 64 -0.43 30.62 24.15
C ALA A 64 -1.50 31.40 24.95
N PRO A 65 -2.26 30.74 25.84
CA PRO A 65 -3.57 31.23 26.25
C PRO A 65 -3.47 32.38 27.26
N GLY A 66 -4.07 33.52 26.89
CA GLY A 66 -4.38 34.61 27.80
C GLY A 66 -5.66 34.34 28.59
N GLU A 67 -5.57 34.44 29.91
CA GLU A 67 -6.71 34.51 30.82
C GLU A 67 -7.67 35.64 30.39
N ASN A 68 -8.93 35.30 30.14
CA ASN A 68 -10.01 36.27 30.12
C ASN A 68 -11.22 35.75 30.91
N GLN A 69 -11.37 36.31 32.09
CA GLN A 69 -12.56 36.20 32.94
C GLN A 69 -13.65 37.13 32.40
N ASN A 70 -14.68 36.57 31.75
CA ASN A 70 -16.08 36.92 31.95
C ASN A 70 -16.97 36.13 30.96
N GLY A 71 -17.44 34.98 31.41
CA GLY A 71 -18.66 34.34 30.95
C GLY A 71 -19.36 33.83 32.20
N GLU A 72 -20.67 34.05 32.30
CA GLU A 72 -21.47 33.54 33.41
C GLU A 72 -21.23 32.03 33.56
N ASN A 73 -20.50 31.63 34.60
CA ASN A 73 -20.28 30.23 34.95
C ASN A 73 -21.65 29.62 35.28
N GLN A 74 -22.29 29.01 34.29
CA GLN A 74 -23.35 28.06 34.53
C GLN A 74 -22.70 26.92 35.32
N SER A 75 -22.86 26.92 36.64
CA SER A 75 -22.23 25.94 37.50
C SER A 75 -22.88 24.57 37.27
N VAL A 76 -22.36 23.81 36.30
CA VAL A 76 -22.70 22.41 36.13
C VAL A 76 -22.24 21.68 37.39
N SER A 77 -23.17 21.05 38.10
CA SER A 77 -22.90 20.33 39.35
C SER A 77 -23.52 18.95 39.26
N ILE A 78 -22.74 17.99 38.75
CA ILE A 78 -23.09 16.57 38.72
C ILE A 78 -22.46 15.88 39.94
N GLU A 79 -23.18 14.96 40.57
CA GLU A 79 -22.63 14.16 41.68
C GLU A 79 -21.44 13.32 41.20
N GLY A 80 -20.32 13.36 41.95
CA GLY A 80 -19.08 12.65 41.58
C GLY A 80 -18.22 13.38 40.54
N MET A 81 -18.61 14.57 40.09
CA MET A 81 -17.84 15.36 39.12
C MET A 81 -16.41 15.66 39.59
N ILE A 82 -15.44 15.32 38.74
CA ILE A 82 -14.02 15.69 38.87
C ILE A 82 -13.86 17.04 38.17
N LYS A 83 -13.97 18.13 38.94
CA LYS A 83 -14.08 19.50 38.41
C LYS A 83 -12.86 19.92 37.59
N GLU A 84 -11.69 19.47 38.02
CA GLU A 84 -10.40 19.79 37.41
C GLU A 84 -10.20 19.08 36.07
N GLN A 85 -11.04 18.07 35.76
CA GLN A 85 -11.01 17.27 34.53
C GLN A 85 -12.35 17.31 33.79
N SER A 86 -13.06 18.43 33.91
CA SER A 86 -14.34 18.66 33.25
C SER A 86 -14.33 20.04 32.62
N PHE A 87 -14.70 20.13 31.34
CA PHE A 87 -14.40 21.29 30.51
C PHE A 87 -15.58 21.67 29.63
N GLU A 88 -15.74 22.97 29.40
CA GLU A 88 -16.57 23.47 28.31
C GLU A 88 -15.83 23.25 26.99
N VAL A 89 -16.49 22.62 26.02
CA VAL A 89 -15.90 22.28 24.73
C VAL A 89 -16.92 22.47 23.61
N GLU A 90 -16.42 22.84 22.44
CA GLU A 90 -17.19 22.84 21.19
C GLU A 90 -16.79 21.63 20.34
N LEU A 91 -17.77 20.77 20.05
CA LEU A 91 -17.63 19.51 19.32
C LEU A 91 -18.55 19.53 18.08
N GLU A 92 -18.12 18.90 16.98
CA GLU A 92 -18.88 18.89 15.74
C GLU A 92 -20.24 18.18 15.95
N GLY A 93 -21.33 18.71 15.38
CA GLY A 93 -22.68 18.19 15.57
C GLY A 93 -23.31 18.40 16.96
N TRP A 94 -22.50 18.64 18.00
CA TRP A 94 -22.96 18.96 19.36
C TRP A 94 -22.88 20.46 19.67
N GLY A 95 -22.08 21.24 18.94
CA GLY A 95 -21.79 22.62 19.29
C GLY A 95 -21.22 22.74 20.70
N LYS A 96 -21.58 23.81 21.42
CA LYS A 96 -21.09 24.06 22.77
C LYS A 96 -21.75 23.14 23.80
N VAL A 97 -20.94 22.33 24.47
CA VAL A 97 -21.35 21.36 25.50
C VAL A 97 -20.32 21.35 26.64
N PHE A 98 -20.69 20.76 27.77
CA PHE A 98 -19.79 20.60 28.91
C PHE A 98 -19.43 19.12 29.07
N PHE A 99 -18.17 18.77 28.82
CA PHE A 99 -17.65 17.43 29.08
C PHE A 99 -17.42 17.25 30.58
N VAL A 100 -17.94 16.17 31.15
CA VAL A 100 -17.87 15.88 32.60
C VAL A 100 -17.20 14.54 32.82
N SER A 101 -16.11 14.55 33.60
CA SER A 101 -15.51 13.35 34.20
C SER A 101 -16.15 13.08 35.55
N ILE A 102 -16.61 11.86 35.78
CA ILE A 102 -17.37 11.48 36.98
C ILE A 102 -16.65 10.32 37.66
N ALA A 103 -16.20 10.55 38.90
CA ALA A 103 -15.57 9.53 39.72
C ALA A 103 -16.56 8.39 40.03
N PRO A 104 -16.07 7.14 40.09
CA PRO A 104 -16.89 5.99 40.43
C PRO A 104 -17.41 6.04 41.88
N LYS A 105 -18.47 5.27 42.17
CA LYS A 105 -19.01 5.17 43.54
C LYS A 105 -18.19 4.24 44.42
N SER A 106 -17.51 3.28 43.81
CA SER A 106 -16.57 2.37 44.46
C SER A 106 -15.21 2.47 43.77
N ASP A 107 -14.13 2.41 44.54
CA ASP A 107 -12.77 2.43 43.98
C ASP A 107 -12.53 1.33 42.93
N ASN A 108 -13.26 0.21 42.98
CA ASN A 108 -13.13 -0.90 42.03
C ASN A 108 -13.99 -0.75 40.75
N GLU A 109 -14.61 0.41 40.53
CA GLU A 109 -15.36 0.74 39.32
C GLU A 109 -14.56 1.75 38.47
N HIS A 110 -14.85 1.80 37.17
CA HIS A 110 -14.25 2.77 36.25
C HIS A 110 -14.95 4.14 36.33
N PRO A 111 -14.23 5.24 36.06
CA PRO A 111 -14.85 6.56 35.91
C PRO A 111 -15.84 6.55 34.75
N ARG A 112 -16.76 7.51 34.76
CA ARG A 112 -17.75 7.71 33.71
C ARG A 112 -17.57 9.08 33.08
N PHE A 113 -17.77 9.17 31.77
CA PHE A 113 -17.72 10.43 31.03
C PHE A 113 -19.08 10.74 30.41
N ALA A 114 -19.41 12.03 30.32
CA ALA A 114 -20.68 12.48 29.79
C ALA A 114 -20.58 13.87 29.15
N LEU A 115 -21.50 14.18 28.23
CA LEU A 115 -21.76 15.54 27.78
C LEU A 115 -23.00 16.07 28.50
N VAL A 116 -22.88 17.28 29.02
CA VAL A 116 -23.94 18.00 29.70
C VAL A 116 -24.27 19.27 28.92
N ARG A 117 -25.56 19.53 28.75
CA ARG A 117 -26.08 20.79 28.20
C ARG A 117 -27.20 21.29 29.10
N GLU A 118 -27.17 22.57 29.47
CA GLU A 118 -28.19 23.19 30.34
C GLU A 118 -28.39 22.49 31.70
N GLY A 119 -27.38 21.76 32.18
CA GLY A 119 -27.44 21.00 33.45
C GLY A 119 -28.04 19.61 33.32
N GLU A 120 -28.44 19.18 32.11
CA GLU A 120 -28.90 17.83 31.83
C GLU A 120 -27.84 17.03 31.08
N GLU A 121 -27.69 15.76 31.46
CA GLU A 121 -26.84 14.82 30.72
C GLU A 121 -27.51 14.45 29.40
N VAL A 122 -26.85 14.78 28.29
CA VAL A 122 -27.37 14.57 26.93
C VAL A 122 -26.66 13.44 26.19
N TYR A 123 -25.49 13.02 26.66
CA TYR A 123 -24.73 11.90 26.13
C TYR A 123 -23.90 11.25 27.23
N THR A 124 -23.83 9.92 27.22
CA THR A 124 -22.94 9.13 28.07
C THR A 124 -21.95 8.42 27.17
N PHE A 125 -20.66 8.56 27.44
CA PHE A 125 -19.63 7.84 26.69
C PHE A 125 -19.65 6.34 27.03
N PRO A 126 -19.32 5.47 26.06
CA PRO A 126 -19.34 4.03 26.27
C PRO A 126 -18.30 3.59 27.31
N LYS A 127 -18.67 2.65 28.17
CA LYS A 127 -17.79 2.11 29.22
C LYS A 127 -16.82 1.05 28.67
N THR A 128 -15.66 0.91 29.31
CA THR A 128 -14.77 -0.25 29.17
C THR A 128 -15.44 -1.51 29.73
N SER A 129 -15.04 -2.69 29.24
CA SER A 129 -15.42 -3.96 29.87
C SER A 129 -14.90 -4.02 31.31
N GLU A 130 -15.66 -4.65 32.21
CA GLU A 130 -15.31 -4.76 33.64
C GLU A 130 -14.01 -5.56 33.84
N THR A 131 -12.86 -4.89 33.95
CA THR A 131 -11.63 -5.53 34.45
C THR A 131 -11.73 -5.59 35.96
N THR A 132 -12.03 -6.76 36.50
CA THR A 132 -12.17 -6.95 37.94
C THR A 132 -10.80 -6.89 38.63
N GLY A 133 -10.51 -5.81 39.37
CA GLY A 133 -9.39 -5.77 40.32
C GLY A 133 -8.68 -4.42 40.48
N ASP A 134 -8.83 -3.53 39.51
CA ASP A 134 -8.07 -2.29 39.45
C ASP A 134 -8.80 -1.16 40.19
N LYS A 135 -8.06 -0.40 41.00
CA LYS A 135 -8.64 0.71 41.76
C LYS A 135 -8.43 2.01 41.02
N PHE A 136 -9.52 2.72 40.77
CA PHE A 136 -9.47 4.10 40.29
C PHE A 136 -8.69 4.99 41.26
N VAL A 137 -7.73 5.76 40.74
CA VAL A 137 -6.96 6.75 41.50
C VAL A 137 -7.39 8.16 41.11
N GLU A 138 -7.29 8.50 39.83
CA GLU A 138 -7.68 9.81 39.31
C GLU A 138 -7.87 9.79 37.79
N VAL A 139 -8.58 10.79 37.27
CA VAL A 139 -8.44 11.19 35.86
C VAL A 139 -7.26 12.14 35.77
N ASN A 140 -6.22 11.72 35.06
CA ASN A 140 -4.95 12.44 34.98
C ASN A 140 -4.99 13.57 33.95
N ALA A 141 -5.64 13.36 32.80
CA ALA A 141 -5.79 14.36 31.75
C ALA A 141 -7.01 14.08 30.87
N VAL A 142 -7.57 15.14 30.28
CA VAL A 142 -8.54 15.09 29.20
C VAL A 142 -8.05 16.02 28.08
N SER A 143 -8.14 15.56 26.83
CA SER A 143 -7.79 16.34 25.65
C SER A 143 -8.86 16.23 24.58
N PHE A 144 -9.02 17.31 23.80
CA PHE A 144 -9.95 17.42 22.69
C PHE A 144 -9.19 17.82 21.43
N GLN A 145 -8.99 16.89 20.51
CA GLN A 145 -8.20 17.11 19.31
C GLN A 145 -8.64 16.17 18.21
N ASP A 146 -8.41 16.58 16.96
CA ASP A 146 -8.57 15.70 15.80
C ASP A 146 -7.42 14.69 15.78
N TYR A 147 -7.64 13.53 16.40
CA TYR A 147 -6.62 12.52 16.62
C TYR A 147 -6.49 11.62 15.39
N ASN A 148 -7.62 11.25 14.78
CA ASN A 148 -7.65 10.43 13.56
C ASN A 148 -7.48 11.22 12.25
N GLN A 149 -7.41 12.56 12.32
CA GLN A 149 -7.24 13.48 11.19
C GLN A 149 -8.44 13.49 10.22
N ASP A 150 -9.65 13.24 10.74
CA ASP A 150 -10.90 13.27 9.96
C ASP A 150 -11.57 14.66 9.91
N GLY A 151 -10.98 15.64 10.61
CA GLY A 151 -11.47 17.02 10.69
C GLY A 151 -12.43 17.29 11.86
N LYS A 152 -12.75 16.30 12.68
CA LYS A 152 -13.58 16.43 13.89
C LYS A 152 -12.74 16.23 15.14
N LYS A 153 -13.22 16.71 16.29
CA LYS A 153 -12.50 16.54 17.56
C LYS A 153 -12.87 15.23 18.21
N ASP A 154 -11.86 14.45 18.54
CA ASP A 154 -11.92 13.27 19.37
C ASP A 154 -11.67 13.63 20.84
N VAL A 155 -12.00 12.70 21.75
CA VAL A 155 -11.72 12.84 23.18
C VAL A 155 -10.69 11.80 23.60
N ILE A 156 -9.62 12.27 24.24
CA ILE A 156 -8.59 11.42 24.85
C ILE A 156 -8.62 11.63 26.35
N VAL A 157 -8.80 10.56 27.11
CA VAL A 157 -8.74 10.59 28.57
C VAL A 157 -7.60 9.71 29.04
N LEU A 158 -6.80 10.21 29.99
CA LEU A 158 -5.82 9.39 30.72
C LEU A 158 -6.34 9.13 32.12
N VAL A 159 -6.49 7.86 32.48
CA VAL A 159 -6.94 7.43 33.80
C VAL A 159 -5.79 6.73 34.52
N THR A 160 -5.56 7.11 35.76
CA THR A 160 -4.59 6.42 36.63
C THR A 160 -5.34 5.38 37.46
N TYR A 161 -4.89 4.13 37.38
CA TYR A 161 -5.33 3.04 38.23
C TYR A 161 -4.20 2.58 39.16
N GLY A 162 -4.55 1.82 40.19
CA GLY A 162 -3.59 1.18 41.06
C GLY A 162 -4.14 -0.01 41.81
N ASN A 163 -3.24 -0.80 42.38
CA ASN A 163 -3.60 -1.98 43.19
C ASN A 163 -3.08 -1.89 44.64
N GLY A 164 -2.60 -0.72 45.04
CA GLY A 164 -2.01 -0.44 46.36
C GLY A 164 -0.49 -0.65 46.42
N GLU A 165 0.11 -1.35 45.46
CA GLU A 165 1.56 -1.49 45.33
C GLU A 165 2.10 -0.70 44.14
N ASN A 166 1.40 -0.76 43.01
CA ASN A 166 1.77 -0.08 41.78
C ASN A 166 0.63 0.79 41.28
N THR A 167 0.98 1.78 40.46
CA THR A 167 0.06 2.61 39.68
C THR A 167 0.46 2.57 38.21
N TRP A 168 -0.52 2.62 37.33
CA TRP A 168 -0.30 2.71 35.88
C TRP A 168 -1.37 3.60 35.26
N LYS A 169 -1.12 4.04 34.02
CA LYS A 169 -2.05 4.86 33.26
C LYS A 169 -2.60 4.10 32.08
N GLU A 170 -3.89 4.26 31.88
CA GLU A 170 -4.62 3.76 30.73
C GLU A 170 -5.19 4.93 29.96
N ALA A 171 -5.22 4.80 28.63
CA ALA A 171 -5.85 5.75 27.75
C ALA A 171 -7.25 5.26 27.41
N GLU A 172 -8.24 6.15 27.49
CA GLU A 172 -9.56 5.95 26.91
C GLU A 172 -9.73 6.92 25.75
N ILE A 173 -9.87 6.37 24.53
CA ILE A 173 -9.97 7.15 23.30
C ILE A 173 -11.40 7.07 22.77
N PHE A 174 -11.96 8.20 22.36
CA PHE A 174 -13.30 8.29 21.82
C PHE A 174 -13.26 9.09 20.52
N LEU A 175 -13.40 8.40 19.38
CA LEU A 175 -13.33 8.96 18.03
C LEU A 175 -14.69 9.46 17.55
N GLN A 176 -14.74 10.57 16.82
CA GLN A 176 -15.98 11.17 16.33
C GLN A 176 -16.26 10.91 14.83
N GLU A 177 -16.07 9.69 14.35
CA GLU A 177 -16.01 9.40 12.91
C GLU A 177 -17.35 9.50 12.16
N ASN A 178 -18.41 8.95 12.76
CA ASN A 178 -19.67 8.72 12.06
C ASN A 178 -20.52 9.98 11.86
N SER A 179 -21.42 9.92 10.88
CA SER A 179 -22.33 11.03 10.53
C SER A 179 -23.41 11.33 11.58
N ASP A 180 -23.62 10.43 12.55
CA ASP A 180 -24.52 10.63 13.67
C ASP A 180 -23.90 11.49 14.80
N ASN A 181 -22.63 11.88 14.65
CA ASN A 181 -21.85 12.70 15.58
C ASN A 181 -21.63 12.06 16.95
N MET A 182 -21.89 10.76 17.08
CA MET A 182 -21.63 10.03 18.31
C MET A 182 -20.15 9.65 18.37
N PHE A 183 -19.69 9.30 19.57
CA PHE A 183 -18.30 8.94 19.79
C PHE A 183 -18.15 7.41 19.83
N TYR A 184 -17.36 6.89 18.90
CA TYR A 184 -17.08 5.46 18.69
C TYR A 184 -15.60 5.15 18.91
N LEU A 185 -15.29 3.86 18.95
CA LEU A 185 -13.95 3.35 18.82
C LEU A 185 -14.05 2.26 17.75
N ASP A 186 -13.83 2.61 16.48
CA ASP A 186 -14.03 1.72 15.33
C ASP A 186 -12.72 1.52 14.55
N TYR A 187 -12.38 0.24 14.31
CA TYR A 187 -11.67 -0.17 13.11
C TYR A 187 -12.61 -1.13 12.36
N PRO A 188 -13.03 -0.80 11.13
CA PRO A 188 -14.18 -1.44 10.48
C PRO A 188 -14.04 -2.94 10.21
N ASP A 189 -12.80 -3.48 10.21
CA ASP A 189 -12.50 -4.84 9.75
C ASP A 189 -12.33 -5.90 10.86
N LEU A 190 -12.47 -5.56 12.15
CA LEU A 190 -12.27 -6.49 13.28
C LEU A 190 -13.57 -6.78 14.06
N ALA A 191 -14.52 -7.45 13.41
CA ALA A 191 -15.80 -7.84 14.01
C ALA A 191 -15.69 -8.66 15.33
N GLY A 192 -14.54 -9.28 15.60
CA GLY A 192 -14.27 -10.10 16.79
C GLY A 192 -14.00 -9.32 18.09
N TYR A 193 -13.72 -8.01 18.01
CA TYR A 193 -13.44 -7.15 19.17
C TYR A 193 -14.66 -6.33 19.62
N ARG A 194 -15.81 -6.47 18.94
CA ARG A 194 -17.02 -5.71 19.23
C ARG A 194 -17.63 -6.09 20.58
N VAL A 195 -17.62 -5.15 21.54
CA VAL A 195 -18.41 -5.25 22.79
C VAL A 195 -19.71 -4.44 22.61
N GLU A 196 -20.86 -5.12 22.58
CA GLU A 196 -22.17 -4.47 22.55
C GLU A 196 -22.54 -3.93 23.94
N GLY A 197 -22.66 -2.60 24.08
CA GLY A 197 -23.17 -1.97 25.30
C GLY A 197 -24.66 -2.24 25.50
N ALA A 198 -25.04 -2.81 26.64
CA ALA A 198 -26.43 -3.10 27.02
C ALA A 198 -27.05 -1.94 27.81
N ASP A 199 -27.27 -0.81 27.17
CA ASP A 199 -27.91 0.34 27.79
C ASP A 199 -29.23 0.61 27.04
N GLY A 200 -30.35 0.40 27.74
CA GLY A 200 -31.69 0.36 27.15
C GLY A 200 -32.05 1.57 26.30
N ALA A 201 -32.58 1.27 25.10
CA ALA A 201 -33.30 2.15 24.16
C ALA A 201 -32.49 3.08 23.21
N GLY A 202 -31.26 2.72 22.85
CA GLY A 202 -30.52 3.33 21.72
C GLY A 202 -29.91 2.28 20.76
N PRO A 203 -29.51 2.65 19.53
CA PRO A 203 -28.72 1.75 18.67
C PRO A 203 -27.42 1.37 19.39
N GLY A 204 -27.11 0.06 19.41
CA GLY A 204 -26.03 -0.50 20.22
C GLY A 204 -24.68 0.16 19.98
N PHE A 205 -23.99 0.48 21.07
CA PHE A 205 -22.64 1.03 21.09
C PHE A 205 -21.62 -0.11 20.97
N TYR A 206 -20.54 0.10 20.22
CA TYR A 206 -19.41 -0.83 20.06
C TYR A 206 -18.08 -0.12 20.39
N ARG A 207 -17.17 -0.82 21.08
CA ARG A 207 -15.84 -0.32 21.52
C ARG A 207 -14.74 -1.31 21.09
N ASP A 208 -13.75 -0.91 20.29
CA ASP A 208 -12.56 -1.71 19.92
C ASP A 208 -11.31 -1.37 20.76
N THR A 209 -10.95 -2.21 21.74
CA THR A 209 -9.82 -1.95 22.65
C THR A 209 -8.43 -2.04 22.02
N LEU A 210 -8.30 -2.41 20.74
CA LEU A 210 -7.00 -2.65 20.11
C LEU A 210 -6.08 -1.42 20.13
N LEU A 211 -6.63 -0.22 19.94
CA LEU A 211 -5.87 1.03 20.05
C LEU A 211 -5.32 1.24 21.47
N GLU A 212 -6.13 1.03 22.49
CA GLU A 212 -5.75 1.20 23.89
C GLU A 212 -4.71 0.13 24.30
N GLU A 213 -4.89 -1.12 23.85
CA GLU A 213 -3.92 -2.20 24.00
C GLU A 213 -2.59 -1.88 23.31
N TYR A 214 -2.64 -1.32 22.09
CA TYR A 214 -1.47 -0.84 21.36
C TYR A 214 -0.73 0.23 22.17
N LEU A 215 -1.42 1.29 22.60
CA LEU A 215 -0.84 2.37 23.39
C LEU A 215 -0.22 1.86 24.71
N GLY A 216 -0.91 0.95 25.40
CA GLY A 216 -0.42 0.33 26.63
C GLY A 216 0.82 -0.54 26.40
N THR A 217 0.82 -1.36 25.36
CA THR A 217 1.95 -2.23 24.99
C THR A 217 3.18 -1.41 24.57
N GLN A 218 2.97 -0.32 23.83
CA GLN A 218 4.02 0.62 23.44
C GLN A 218 4.45 1.58 24.57
N ARG A 219 3.77 1.56 25.73
CA ARG A 219 4.02 2.43 26.89
C ARG A 219 3.90 3.91 26.55
N LEU A 220 2.88 4.26 25.79
CA LEU A 220 2.61 5.61 25.30
C LEU A 220 1.55 6.34 26.14
N THR A 221 1.15 5.78 27.28
CA THR A 221 0.04 6.28 28.10
C THR A 221 0.47 7.23 29.22
N GLU A 222 1.72 7.70 29.27
CA GLU A 222 2.17 8.59 30.35
C GLU A 222 1.64 10.02 30.19
N THR A 223 1.48 10.50 28.95
CA THR A 223 0.99 11.84 28.65
C THR A 223 0.20 11.88 27.34
N VAL A 224 -0.74 12.82 27.23
CA VAL A 224 -1.47 13.06 25.96
C VAL A 224 -0.51 13.36 24.81
N ALA A 225 0.62 14.04 25.08
CA ALA A 225 1.62 14.37 24.05
C ALA A 225 2.29 13.13 23.43
N GLN A 226 2.37 12.01 24.17
CA GLN A 226 2.83 10.74 23.62
C GLN A 226 1.78 10.05 22.76
N ILE A 227 0.50 10.20 23.10
CA ILE A 227 -0.62 9.60 22.38
C ILE A 227 -0.91 10.37 21.10
N ALA A 228 -0.95 11.70 21.15
CA ALA A 228 -1.41 12.55 20.04
C ALA A 228 -0.81 12.22 18.66
N PRO A 229 0.50 11.92 18.49
CA PRO A 229 1.06 11.64 17.17
C PRO A 229 0.91 10.18 16.70
N THR A 230 0.27 9.30 17.48
CA THR A 230 0.36 7.84 17.26
C THR A 230 -0.63 7.29 16.26
N TRP A 231 -1.62 8.07 15.81
CA TRP A 231 -2.64 7.56 14.90
C TRP A 231 -2.06 6.93 13.63
N PRO A 232 -1.12 7.58 12.89
CA PRO A 232 -0.52 6.96 11.71
C PRO A 232 0.23 5.65 12.03
N ASP A 233 0.95 5.60 13.17
CA ASP A 233 1.67 4.40 13.59
C ASP A 233 0.71 3.27 14.02
N TYR A 234 -0.46 3.63 14.57
CA TYR A 234 -1.52 2.68 14.91
C TYR A 234 -2.19 2.11 13.66
N ILE A 235 -2.57 2.94 12.68
CA ILE A 235 -3.06 2.48 11.38
C ILE A 235 -2.04 1.54 10.75
N ASP A 236 -0.77 1.94 10.72
CA ASP A 236 0.33 1.13 10.22
C ASP A 236 0.42 -0.25 10.95
N TYR A 237 0.24 -0.27 12.26
CA TYR A 237 0.22 -1.50 13.05
C TYR A 237 -0.97 -2.41 12.69
N VAL A 238 -2.18 -1.85 12.59
CA VAL A 238 -3.39 -2.61 12.28
C VAL A 238 -3.35 -3.16 10.86
N ASP A 239 -2.95 -2.35 9.89
CA ASP A 239 -2.78 -2.75 8.49
C ASP A 239 -1.83 -3.96 8.41
N GLY A 240 -0.70 -3.91 9.11
CA GLY A 240 0.26 -5.01 9.18
C GLY A 240 -0.30 -6.31 9.76
N LEU A 241 -1.30 -6.26 10.66
CA LEU A 241 -1.98 -7.47 11.17
C LEU A 241 -2.85 -8.14 10.09
N SER A 242 -3.37 -7.36 9.15
CA SER A 242 -4.20 -7.85 8.04
C SER A 242 -3.37 -8.32 6.83
N GLY A 243 -2.04 -8.15 6.87
CA GLY A 243 -1.15 -8.38 5.74
C GLY A 243 -1.19 -7.30 4.66
N TYR A 244 -1.92 -6.20 4.93
CA TYR A 244 -1.91 -5.00 4.11
C TYR A 244 -0.76 -4.09 4.57
N PHE A 245 -0.02 -3.52 3.62
CA PHE A 245 1.05 -2.57 3.93
C PHE A 245 0.86 -1.32 3.09
N SER A 246 0.77 -0.16 3.74
CA SER A 246 0.69 1.12 3.05
C SER A 246 1.92 1.33 2.15
N GLU A 247 1.80 2.17 1.11
CA GLU A 247 2.93 2.45 0.20
C GLU A 247 4.16 2.91 0.98
N LYS A 248 3.96 3.75 2.00
CA LYS A 248 5.01 4.22 2.93
C LYS A 248 5.68 3.05 3.66
N GLN A 249 4.91 2.10 4.19
CA GLN A 249 5.46 0.91 4.84
C GLN A 249 6.24 0.03 3.87
N GLN A 250 5.74 -0.16 2.64
CA GLN A 250 6.43 -0.93 1.62
C GLN A 250 7.79 -0.28 1.28
N MET A 251 7.86 1.04 1.12
CA MET A 251 9.14 1.75 0.91
C MET A 251 10.09 1.62 2.09
N LYS A 252 9.57 1.73 3.31
CA LYS A 252 10.37 1.53 4.52
C LYS A 252 10.96 0.12 4.56
N ARG A 253 10.18 -0.91 4.23
CA ARG A 253 10.66 -2.30 4.16
C ARG A 253 11.70 -2.51 3.08
N PHE A 254 11.49 -1.96 1.88
CA PHE A 254 12.52 -2.00 0.84
C PHE A 254 13.81 -1.29 1.30
N ALA A 255 13.72 -0.17 2.02
CA ALA A 255 14.89 0.51 2.57
C ALA A 255 15.63 -0.33 3.64
N GLU A 256 14.89 -0.87 4.61
CA GLU A 256 15.44 -1.73 5.68
C GLU A 256 16.12 -3.00 5.13
N GLU A 257 15.65 -3.51 3.99
CA GLU A 257 16.20 -4.68 3.31
C GLU A 257 16.98 -4.33 2.03
N LYS A 258 17.58 -3.13 1.97
CA LYS A 258 18.40 -2.67 0.82
C LYS A 258 19.42 -3.72 0.37
N ASP A 259 20.10 -4.37 1.31
CA ASP A 259 21.11 -5.41 1.04
C ASP A 259 20.55 -6.65 0.30
N VAL A 260 19.24 -6.86 0.30
CA VAL A 260 18.59 -7.98 -0.40
C VAL A 260 18.55 -7.74 -1.91
N TRP A 261 18.28 -6.51 -2.33
CA TRP A 261 17.97 -6.16 -3.73
C TRP A 261 18.99 -5.22 -4.39
N ALA A 262 19.70 -4.38 -3.63
CA ALA A 262 20.69 -3.41 -4.13
C ALA A 262 22.12 -3.99 -4.17
N LYS A 263 22.26 -5.24 -4.65
CA LYS A 263 23.55 -5.94 -4.67
C LYS A 263 24.43 -5.46 -5.82
N ASP A 264 25.74 -5.49 -5.62
CA ASP A 264 26.70 -5.28 -6.71
C ASP A 264 26.49 -6.31 -7.83
N VAL A 265 26.64 -5.85 -9.07
CA VAL A 265 26.55 -6.67 -10.28
C VAL A 265 27.92 -6.82 -10.91
N GLU A 266 28.27 -8.03 -11.35
CA GLU A 266 29.59 -8.34 -11.93
C GLU A 266 29.64 -8.19 -13.46
N PHE A 267 28.47 -8.17 -14.13
CA PHE A 267 28.34 -8.17 -15.59
C PHE A 267 27.18 -7.28 -16.04
N ALA A 268 27.28 -6.74 -17.26
CA ALA A 268 26.26 -5.87 -17.86
C ALA A 268 25.85 -4.73 -16.92
N ASP A 269 26.85 -4.03 -16.37
CA ASP A 269 26.73 -3.03 -15.29
C ASP A 269 26.94 -1.58 -15.77
N ASP A 270 26.90 -1.34 -17.10
CA ASP A 270 27.04 0.00 -17.67
C ASP A 270 25.94 0.94 -17.12
N ARG A 271 24.74 0.40 -16.89
CA ARG A 271 23.65 1.03 -16.13
C ARG A 271 23.14 0.00 -15.12
N HIS A 272 22.99 0.41 -13.87
CA HIS A 272 22.39 -0.42 -12.82
C HIS A 272 21.48 0.47 -11.98
N CYS A 273 20.17 0.36 -12.25
CA CYS A 273 19.18 1.29 -11.76
C CYS A 273 18.02 0.53 -11.09
N PHE A 274 17.25 1.25 -10.27
CA PHE A 274 15.98 0.77 -9.75
C PHE A 274 14.84 1.74 -10.02
N THR A 275 13.62 1.22 -10.07
CA THR A 275 12.37 1.97 -10.08
C THR A 275 11.29 1.27 -9.25
N LEU A 276 10.20 1.97 -8.97
CA LEU A 276 9.04 1.45 -8.25
C LEU A 276 7.78 1.71 -9.06
N ALA A 277 6.93 0.69 -9.20
CA ALA A 277 5.71 0.79 -9.98
C ALA A 277 4.60 -0.10 -9.43
N SER A 278 3.37 0.37 -9.58
CA SER A 278 2.17 -0.42 -9.28
C SER A 278 1.78 -1.22 -10.52
N MET A 279 2.35 -2.42 -10.63
CA MET A 279 2.19 -3.29 -11.80
C MET A 279 1.02 -4.28 -11.70
N GLY A 280 0.63 -4.66 -10.48
CA GLY A 280 -0.44 -5.63 -10.19
C GLY A 280 -1.73 -4.99 -9.64
N TYR A 281 -2.72 -5.83 -9.31
CA TYR A 281 -4.00 -5.43 -8.71
C TYR A 281 -4.09 -5.64 -7.19
N ASP A 282 -3.03 -6.16 -6.60
CA ASP A 282 -2.94 -6.53 -5.18
C ASP A 282 -2.62 -5.35 -4.25
N GLY A 283 -2.52 -4.13 -4.80
CA GLY A 283 -2.11 -2.94 -4.06
C GLY A 283 -0.62 -2.96 -3.66
N LYS A 284 0.15 -3.95 -4.14
CA LYS A 284 1.57 -4.09 -3.82
C LYS A 284 2.40 -3.31 -4.82
N VAL A 285 3.32 -2.52 -4.30
CA VAL A 285 4.34 -1.84 -5.09
C VAL A 285 5.38 -2.87 -5.52
N THR A 286 5.70 -2.86 -6.81
CA THR A 286 6.77 -3.68 -7.37
C THR A 286 8.04 -2.85 -7.46
N LEU A 287 9.08 -3.25 -6.73
CA LEU A 287 10.43 -2.74 -6.90
C LEU A 287 11.11 -3.48 -8.04
N ILE A 288 11.57 -2.74 -9.04
CA ILE A 288 12.25 -3.27 -10.22
C ILE A 288 13.70 -2.81 -10.16
N VAL A 289 14.63 -3.76 -10.14
CA VAL A 289 16.07 -3.50 -10.23
C VAL A 289 16.54 -4.05 -11.55
N SER A 290 17.16 -3.23 -12.39
CA SER A 290 17.57 -3.63 -13.72
C SER A 290 18.99 -3.17 -14.01
N ASN A 291 19.79 -4.05 -14.61
CA ASN A 291 21.11 -3.73 -15.10
C ASN A 291 21.23 -4.04 -16.59
N GLN A 292 21.86 -3.12 -17.30
CA GLN A 292 22.03 -3.18 -18.75
C GLN A 292 23.49 -2.89 -19.09
N GLY A 293 24.06 -3.68 -19.99
CA GLY A 293 25.39 -3.40 -20.50
C GLY A 293 26.02 -4.50 -21.36
N GLY A 294 27.31 -4.33 -21.62
CA GLY A 294 28.10 -5.24 -22.43
C GLY A 294 27.88 -5.08 -23.93
N THR A 295 28.73 -5.74 -24.74
CA THR A 295 28.74 -5.56 -26.20
C THR A 295 27.49 -6.09 -26.92
N GLY A 296 26.67 -6.88 -26.22
CA GLY A 296 25.43 -7.46 -26.73
C GLY A 296 24.16 -6.68 -26.35
N CYS A 297 24.29 -5.58 -25.59
CA CYS A 297 23.18 -4.83 -25.00
C CYS A 297 22.27 -5.70 -24.13
N CYS A 298 22.85 -6.56 -23.29
CA CYS A 298 22.05 -7.49 -22.48
C CYS A 298 21.43 -6.76 -21.29
N THR A 299 20.16 -7.06 -21.01
CA THR A 299 19.43 -6.59 -19.84
C THR A 299 19.11 -7.75 -18.90
N TYR A 300 19.24 -7.50 -17.59
CA TYR A 300 18.83 -8.40 -16.53
C TYR A 300 18.06 -7.62 -15.47
N SER A 301 16.95 -8.18 -15.01
CA SER A 301 16.00 -7.50 -14.14
C SER A 301 15.54 -8.43 -13.02
N SER A 302 15.39 -7.85 -11.83
CA SER A 302 14.84 -8.51 -10.66
C SER A 302 13.68 -7.69 -10.13
N PHE A 303 12.61 -8.38 -9.73
CA PHE A 303 11.39 -7.77 -9.24
C PHE A 303 11.17 -8.20 -7.80
N TYR A 304 10.71 -7.29 -6.96
CA TYR A 304 10.45 -7.55 -5.56
C TYR A 304 9.11 -6.95 -5.14
N GLN A 305 8.39 -7.66 -4.26
CA GLN A 305 7.19 -7.17 -3.58
C GLN A 305 7.25 -7.56 -2.10
N ILE A 306 6.48 -6.86 -1.27
CA ILE A 306 6.28 -7.22 0.14
C ILE A 306 5.22 -8.32 0.23
N ASP A 307 5.55 -9.43 0.88
CA ASP A 307 4.58 -10.49 1.13
C ASP A 307 3.62 -10.15 2.29
N ASP A 308 2.63 -10.99 2.54
CA ASP A 308 1.59 -10.72 3.55
C ASP A 308 2.14 -10.77 5.00
N ARG A 309 3.42 -11.14 5.19
CA ARG A 309 4.14 -11.10 6.47
C ARG A 309 5.02 -9.87 6.61
N GLY A 310 5.11 -9.05 5.56
CA GLY A 310 5.96 -7.86 5.55
C GLY A 310 7.39 -8.12 5.10
N GLU A 311 7.70 -9.31 4.56
CA GLU A 311 9.05 -9.67 4.10
C GLU A 311 9.27 -9.27 2.64
N VAL A 312 10.46 -8.75 2.30
CA VAL A 312 10.82 -8.46 0.89
C VAL A 312 11.07 -9.77 0.14
N LYS A 313 10.24 -10.03 -0.86
CA LYS A 313 10.31 -11.26 -1.67
C LYS A 313 10.66 -10.96 -3.11
N LYS A 314 11.73 -11.61 -3.62
CA LYS A 314 12.02 -11.65 -5.05
C LYS A 314 10.95 -12.45 -5.78
N LEU A 315 10.37 -11.87 -6.82
CA LEU A 315 9.37 -12.51 -7.66
C LEU A 315 10.04 -13.50 -8.63
N GLU A 316 9.30 -14.56 -8.94
CA GLU A 316 9.64 -15.45 -10.05
C GLU A 316 9.24 -14.78 -11.38
N THR A 317 9.92 -15.14 -12.47
CA THR A 317 9.67 -14.56 -13.79
C THR A 317 9.52 -15.65 -14.84
N SER A 318 8.83 -15.35 -15.94
CA SER A 318 8.78 -16.22 -17.12
C SER A 318 10.03 -16.13 -18.00
N PHE A 319 11.03 -15.36 -17.59
CA PHE A 319 12.25 -15.17 -18.35
C PHE A 319 13.07 -16.46 -18.36
N LYS A 320 13.73 -16.73 -19.48
CA LYS A 320 14.61 -17.90 -19.61
C LYS A 320 16.01 -17.52 -19.20
N GLU A 321 16.55 -18.26 -18.23
CA GLU A 321 17.93 -18.08 -17.78
C GLU A 321 18.91 -18.19 -18.96
N GLY A 322 19.75 -17.17 -19.13
CA GLY A 322 20.76 -17.09 -20.19
C GLY A 322 20.32 -16.39 -21.48
N ASP A 323 19.03 -16.06 -21.62
CA ASP A 323 18.56 -15.13 -22.65
C ASP A 323 18.64 -13.69 -22.12
N SER A 324 18.75 -12.69 -23.01
CA SER A 324 18.53 -11.30 -22.58
C SER A 324 17.07 -11.14 -22.14
N GLU A 325 16.86 -10.41 -21.08
CA GLU A 325 15.53 -10.04 -20.61
C GLU A 325 15.07 -8.75 -21.30
N PRO A 326 13.78 -8.40 -21.27
CA PRO A 326 13.30 -7.16 -21.88
C PRO A 326 14.02 -5.91 -21.37
N ASP A 327 14.26 -4.93 -22.23
CA ASP A 327 14.85 -3.65 -21.85
C ASP A 327 13.84 -2.83 -21.05
N LEU A 328 14.06 -2.74 -19.72
CA LEU A 328 13.12 -2.06 -18.82
C LEU A 328 13.49 -0.62 -18.51
N ILE A 329 14.76 -0.23 -18.66
CA ILE A 329 15.25 1.10 -18.27
C ILE A 329 14.79 2.17 -19.27
N MET A 330 13.50 2.50 -19.20
CA MET A 330 12.77 3.42 -20.06
C MET A 330 11.95 4.39 -19.21
N ASP A 331 11.93 5.66 -19.60
CA ASP A 331 11.16 6.69 -18.88
C ASP A 331 9.65 6.57 -19.11
N ASN A 332 9.24 5.94 -20.22
CA ASN A 332 7.84 5.78 -20.59
C ASN A 332 7.61 4.43 -21.26
N MET A 333 6.49 3.78 -20.93
CA MET A 333 5.99 2.58 -21.59
C MET A 333 4.52 2.76 -21.94
N THR A 334 4.09 2.18 -23.06
CA THR A 334 2.65 2.02 -23.31
C THR A 334 2.11 0.95 -22.37
N VAL A 335 0.96 1.18 -21.77
CA VAL A 335 0.28 0.20 -20.91
C VAL A 335 -1.15 0.01 -21.35
N TYR A 336 -1.60 -1.24 -21.45
CA TYR A 336 -2.99 -1.59 -21.70
C TYR A 336 -3.59 -2.19 -20.43
N SER A 337 -4.73 -1.67 -20.00
CA SER A 337 -5.40 -2.14 -18.80
C SER A 337 -6.63 -2.95 -19.17
N SER A 338 -6.75 -4.16 -18.62
CA SER A 338 -7.97 -4.97 -18.68
C SER A 338 -8.58 -5.09 -17.27
N PHE A 339 -9.91 -5.12 -17.19
CA PHE A 339 -10.64 -5.29 -15.93
C PHE A 339 -11.37 -6.64 -15.92
N SER A 340 -11.28 -7.36 -14.81
CA SER A 340 -12.03 -8.59 -14.56
C SER A 340 -12.52 -8.63 -13.10
N ILE A 341 -13.36 -9.62 -12.78
CA ILE A 341 -13.75 -9.89 -11.38
C ILE A 341 -12.56 -10.27 -10.50
N GLU A 342 -11.45 -10.73 -11.10
CA GLU A 342 -10.21 -11.08 -10.40
C GLU A 342 -9.30 -9.86 -10.20
N GLY A 343 -9.61 -8.72 -10.83
CA GLY A 343 -8.86 -7.47 -10.71
C GLY A 343 -8.50 -6.85 -12.05
N ASN A 344 -7.74 -5.75 -11.98
CA ASN A 344 -7.15 -5.07 -13.13
C ASN A 344 -5.81 -5.70 -13.51
N ARG A 345 -5.60 -6.05 -14.79
CA ARG A 345 -4.26 -6.39 -15.29
C ARG A 345 -3.73 -5.27 -16.17
N ASN A 346 -2.51 -4.83 -15.89
CA ASN A 346 -1.77 -3.85 -16.66
C ASN A 346 -0.70 -4.56 -17.48
N TYR A 347 -0.82 -4.50 -18.81
CA TYR A 347 0.14 -5.05 -19.76
C TYR A 347 1.08 -3.93 -20.22
N PHE A 348 2.28 -3.88 -19.65
CA PHE A 348 3.30 -2.90 -20.00
C PHE A 348 4.04 -3.37 -21.25
N ILE A 349 3.99 -2.61 -22.33
CA ILE A 349 4.68 -2.94 -23.57
C ILE A 349 6.17 -2.70 -23.37
N VAL A 350 6.95 -3.75 -23.64
CA VAL A 350 8.40 -3.76 -23.51
C VAL A 350 9.04 -4.18 -24.82
N TYR A 351 10.24 -3.68 -25.04
CA TYR A 351 11.05 -4.03 -26.20
C TYR A 351 12.38 -4.58 -25.76
N ASP A 352 13.05 -5.29 -26.65
CA ASP A 352 14.39 -5.79 -26.40
C ASP A 352 15.19 -5.75 -27.70
N GLN A 353 16.41 -5.23 -27.62
CA GLN A 353 17.35 -5.22 -28.74
C GLN A 353 18.56 -6.11 -28.45
N LEU A 354 18.67 -7.17 -29.23
CA LEU A 354 19.74 -8.15 -29.16
C LEU A 354 20.68 -8.06 -30.36
N LYS A 355 21.98 -8.07 -30.10
CA LYS A 355 22.98 -8.35 -31.13
C LYS A 355 23.39 -9.83 -31.08
N ASP A 356 22.72 -10.68 -31.85
CA ASP A 356 22.95 -12.13 -31.82
C ASP A 356 24.16 -12.59 -32.66
N SER A 357 24.64 -11.74 -33.58
CA SER A 357 25.93 -11.93 -34.26
C SER A 357 26.51 -10.59 -34.74
N PRO A 358 27.75 -10.53 -35.27
CA PRO A 358 28.34 -9.28 -35.76
C PRO A 358 27.47 -8.53 -36.78
N ASP A 359 26.74 -9.29 -37.60
CA ASP A 359 25.99 -8.81 -38.77
C ASP A 359 24.46 -8.98 -38.61
N SER A 360 23.98 -9.39 -37.43
CA SER A 360 22.55 -9.63 -37.19
C SER A 360 22.08 -9.04 -35.87
N TYR A 361 20.92 -8.41 -35.92
CA TYR A 361 20.20 -7.87 -34.78
C TYR A 361 18.82 -8.48 -34.71
N VAL A 362 18.35 -8.75 -33.50
CA VAL A 362 17.00 -9.24 -33.20
C VAL A 362 16.33 -8.23 -32.30
N TYR A 363 15.13 -7.83 -32.67
CA TYR A 363 14.26 -6.96 -31.91
C TYR A 363 13.05 -7.77 -31.49
N ARG A 364 12.65 -7.67 -30.23
CA ARG A 364 11.45 -8.33 -29.69
C ARG A 364 10.52 -7.27 -29.13
N ALA A 365 9.24 -7.43 -29.39
CA ALA A 365 8.18 -6.71 -28.72
C ALA A 365 7.42 -7.71 -27.85
N GLY A 366 7.23 -7.35 -26.58
CA GLY A 366 6.52 -8.15 -25.60
C GLY A 366 5.63 -7.27 -24.74
N SER A 367 4.94 -7.91 -23.79
CA SER A 367 4.26 -7.18 -22.72
C SER A 367 4.43 -7.89 -21.40
N LEU A 368 4.61 -7.12 -20.33
CA LEU A 368 4.78 -7.62 -18.97
C LEU A 368 3.54 -7.34 -18.13
N TYR A 369 3.20 -8.28 -17.25
CA TYR A 369 2.27 -8.05 -16.16
C TYR A 369 2.72 -8.81 -14.91
N VAL A 370 2.26 -8.37 -13.74
CA VAL A 370 2.54 -9.00 -12.44
C VAL A 370 1.23 -9.55 -11.88
N GLU A 371 1.25 -10.84 -11.49
CA GLU A 371 0.10 -11.52 -10.89
C GLU A 371 0.57 -12.59 -9.92
N GLY A 372 0.00 -12.62 -8.71
CA GLY A 372 0.27 -13.69 -7.73
C GLY A 372 1.74 -13.84 -7.32
N GLY A 373 2.52 -12.76 -7.34
CA GLY A 373 3.96 -12.81 -7.04
C GLY A 373 4.81 -13.39 -8.18
N TYR A 374 4.33 -13.33 -9.41
CA TYR A 374 5.01 -13.80 -10.60
C TYR A 374 4.97 -12.73 -11.71
N VAL A 375 6.08 -12.53 -12.41
CA VAL A 375 6.19 -11.62 -13.56
C VAL A 375 6.10 -12.42 -14.85
N GLN A 376 5.05 -12.18 -15.63
CA GLN A 376 4.81 -12.88 -16.88
C GLN A 376 5.06 -11.96 -18.08
N GLU A 377 5.86 -12.45 -19.02
CA GLU A 377 6.02 -11.89 -20.36
C GLU A 377 5.10 -12.60 -21.35
N ILE A 378 4.40 -11.81 -22.16
CA ILE A 378 3.66 -12.26 -23.32
C ILE A 378 4.43 -11.80 -24.56
N PRO A 379 5.05 -12.70 -25.33
CA PRO A 379 5.67 -12.36 -26.60
C PRO A 379 4.62 -11.87 -27.60
N LEU A 380 4.90 -10.77 -28.30
CA LEU A 380 3.96 -10.17 -29.26
C LEU A 380 4.48 -10.24 -30.69
N ALA A 381 5.71 -9.78 -30.93
CA ALA A 381 6.30 -9.79 -32.26
C ALA A 381 7.83 -9.84 -32.19
N SER A 382 8.46 -10.23 -33.30
CA SER A 382 9.91 -10.23 -33.46
C SER A 382 10.32 -9.69 -34.83
N GLN A 383 11.46 -9.03 -34.88
CA GLN A 383 12.08 -8.55 -36.11
C GLN A 383 13.56 -8.91 -36.11
N ARG A 384 14.07 -9.38 -37.25
CA ARG A 384 15.48 -9.64 -37.47
C ARG A 384 15.99 -8.77 -38.59
N VAL A 385 17.12 -8.11 -38.34
CA VAL A 385 17.86 -7.35 -39.35
C VAL A 385 19.18 -8.06 -39.60
N LEU A 386 19.34 -8.61 -40.79
CA LEU A 386 20.57 -9.28 -41.24
C LEU A 386 21.27 -8.41 -42.29
N TYR A 387 22.52 -8.04 -42.01
CA TYR A 387 23.39 -7.38 -42.98
C TYR A 387 24.18 -8.43 -43.76
N ALA A 388 23.94 -8.52 -45.06
CA ALA A 388 24.56 -9.54 -45.91
C ALA A 388 24.75 -9.04 -47.35
N GLY A 389 25.52 -9.79 -48.14
CA GLY A 389 25.81 -9.46 -49.54
C GLY A 389 27.06 -8.60 -49.72
N GLU A 390 27.41 -8.31 -50.98
CA GLU A 390 28.62 -7.53 -51.32
C GLU A 390 28.51 -6.06 -50.92
N ASP A 391 27.30 -5.51 -50.88
CA ASP A 391 27.00 -4.14 -50.48
C ASP A 391 26.60 -4.02 -49.00
N TYR A 392 26.56 -5.15 -48.28
CA TYR A 392 26.20 -5.22 -46.87
C TYR A 392 24.81 -4.59 -46.60
N SER A 393 23.86 -4.86 -47.48
CA SER A 393 22.48 -4.35 -47.40
C SER A 393 21.67 -5.06 -46.30
N ALA A 394 20.77 -4.30 -45.68
CA ALA A 394 19.90 -4.80 -44.62
C ALA A 394 18.76 -5.64 -45.20
N HIS A 395 18.61 -6.85 -44.68
CA HIS A 395 17.51 -7.76 -44.96
C HIS A 395 16.68 -7.90 -43.69
N ILE A 396 15.43 -7.45 -43.75
CA ILE A 396 14.53 -7.40 -42.60
C ILE A 396 13.47 -8.49 -42.74
N THR A 397 13.28 -9.26 -41.69
CA THR A 397 12.17 -10.21 -41.57
C THR A 397 11.49 -10.05 -40.23
N SER A 398 10.17 -9.89 -40.23
CA SER A 398 9.38 -9.68 -39.02
C SER A 398 8.23 -10.69 -38.93
N TYR A 399 7.89 -11.11 -37.72
CA TYR A 399 6.85 -12.10 -37.45
C TYR A 399 6.05 -11.75 -36.20
N ASP A 400 4.76 -12.04 -36.20
CA ASP A 400 3.93 -12.01 -34.99
C ASP A 400 4.19 -13.22 -34.08
N CYS A 401 3.57 -13.22 -32.90
CA CYS A 401 3.65 -14.31 -31.92
C CYS A 401 3.03 -15.64 -32.42
N ASN A 402 2.29 -15.64 -33.52
CA ASN A 402 1.73 -16.84 -34.16
C ASN A 402 2.59 -17.33 -35.34
N GLY A 403 3.68 -16.62 -35.68
CA GLY A 403 4.57 -16.94 -36.79
C GLY A 403 4.11 -16.42 -38.15
N ASN A 404 3.13 -15.51 -38.21
CA ASN A 404 2.74 -14.84 -39.45
C ASN A 404 3.74 -13.74 -39.80
N GLU A 405 4.13 -13.65 -41.07
CA GLU A 405 5.01 -12.56 -41.54
C GLU A 405 4.35 -11.19 -41.37
N LEU A 406 5.15 -10.21 -40.92
CA LEU A 406 4.78 -8.82 -40.78
C LEU A 406 5.68 -7.96 -41.66
N THR A 407 5.12 -6.86 -42.17
CA THR A 407 5.92 -5.71 -42.63
C THR A 407 6.55 -4.99 -41.42
N GLU A 408 7.53 -4.13 -41.67
CA GLU A 408 8.16 -3.31 -40.62
C GLU A 408 7.16 -2.38 -39.94
N GLU A 409 6.25 -1.75 -40.71
CA GLU A 409 5.18 -0.91 -40.17
C GLU A 409 4.19 -1.71 -39.31
N GLU A 410 3.86 -2.95 -39.70
CA GLU A 410 3.01 -3.82 -38.90
C GLU A 410 3.70 -4.29 -37.61
N TYR A 411 5.02 -4.54 -37.64
CA TYR A 411 5.81 -4.87 -36.45
C TYR A 411 5.79 -3.72 -35.43
N ASP A 412 6.09 -2.50 -35.87
CA ASP A 412 6.16 -1.31 -34.99
C ASP A 412 4.82 -1.02 -34.30
N ASN A 413 3.70 -1.33 -34.98
CA ASN A 413 2.35 -1.11 -34.47
C ASN A 413 1.69 -2.39 -33.93
N PHE A 414 2.41 -3.52 -33.89
CA PHE A 414 1.80 -4.80 -33.52
C PHE A 414 1.19 -4.81 -32.12
N PRO A 415 1.87 -4.30 -31.06
CA PRO A 415 1.27 -4.24 -29.72
C PRO A 415 -0.04 -3.45 -29.70
N PHE A 416 -0.11 -2.38 -30.50
CA PHE A 416 -1.31 -1.57 -30.63
C PHE A 416 -2.46 -2.36 -31.25
N PHE A 417 -2.24 -3.01 -32.40
CA PHE A 417 -3.29 -3.82 -33.03
C PHE A 417 -3.72 -5.01 -32.18
N TYR A 418 -2.76 -5.64 -31.48
CA TYR A 418 -3.02 -6.79 -30.62
C TYR A 418 -3.99 -6.43 -29.49
N TYR A 419 -3.72 -5.34 -28.76
CA TYR A 419 -4.53 -4.96 -27.60
C TYR A 419 -5.77 -4.13 -27.95
N GLU A 420 -5.74 -3.27 -28.97
CA GLU A 420 -6.96 -2.63 -29.47
C GLU A 420 -7.92 -3.65 -30.09
N GLY A 421 -7.40 -4.71 -30.71
CA GLY A 421 -8.19 -5.85 -31.18
C GLY A 421 -8.96 -6.56 -30.06
N MET A 422 -8.49 -6.43 -28.81
CA MET A 422 -9.17 -6.89 -27.60
C MET A 422 -10.08 -5.83 -26.97
N GLY A 423 -10.20 -4.64 -27.58
CA GLY A 423 -10.97 -3.52 -27.07
C GLY A 423 -10.30 -2.75 -25.93
N LEU A 424 -8.98 -2.89 -25.76
CA LEU A 424 -8.23 -2.16 -24.74
C LEU A 424 -7.67 -0.86 -25.31
N THR A 425 -7.70 0.21 -24.50
CA THR A 425 -7.11 1.49 -24.84
C THR A 425 -5.71 1.61 -24.25
N GLY A 426 -4.76 2.04 -25.07
CA GLY A 426 -3.39 2.29 -24.62
C GLY A 426 -3.29 3.57 -23.79
N LYS A 427 -2.52 3.51 -22.71
CA LYS A 427 -2.16 4.61 -21.82
C LYS A 427 -0.65 4.76 -21.76
N SER A 428 -0.16 5.85 -21.18
CA SER A 428 1.26 6.08 -20.94
C SER A 428 1.58 5.86 -19.47
N ALA A 429 2.45 4.88 -19.19
CA ALA A 429 3.09 4.70 -17.89
C ALA A 429 4.43 5.44 -17.88
N VAL A 430 4.60 6.37 -16.94
CA VAL A 430 5.83 7.15 -16.75
C VAL A 430 6.60 6.59 -15.57
N PHE A 431 7.90 6.42 -15.70
CA PHE A 431 8.80 5.91 -14.68
C PHE A 431 9.92 6.91 -14.40
N GLU A 432 10.44 6.87 -13.18
CA GLU A 432 11.71 7.50 -12.82
C GLU A 432 12.69 6.40 -12.45
N TRP A 433 13.93 6.49 -12.92
CA TRP A 433 14.97 5.53 -12.61
C TRP A 433 16.08 6.21 -11.81
N MET A 434 16.55 5.54 -10.76
CA MET A 434 17.68 5.99 -9.96
C MET A 434 18.80 4.97 -9.99
N ASP A 435 20.04 5.42 -10.07
CA ASP A 435 21.20 4.52 -10.03
C ASP A 435 21.33 3.88 -8.64
N VAL A 436 21.54 2.56 -8.60
CA VAL A 436 21.71 1.82 -7.34
C VAL A 436 22.93 2.30 -6.55
N LYS A 437 23.99 2.73 -7.25
CA LYS A 437 25.20 3.30 -6.62
C LYS A 437 24.91 4.55 -5.79
N ASP A 438 23.87 5.32 -6.14
CA ASP A 438 23.56 6.59 -5.50
C ASP A 438 22.99 6.37 -4.09
N ILE A 439 22.44 5.19 -3.81
CA ILE A 439 21.86 4.82 -2.52
C ILE A 439 22.75 3.89 -1.68
N GLN A 440 23.92 3.46 -2.19
CA GLN A 440 24.76 2.47 -1.50
C GLN A 440 25.19 2.94 -0.10
N GLU A 441 25.63 4.19 0.02
CA GLU A 441 26.09 4.79 1.28
C GLU A 441 24.97 5.45 2.10
N MET A 442 23.73 5.46 1.59
CA MET A 442 22.57 6.02 2.30
C MET A 442 22.13 5.11 3.45
N ASP A 443 21.70 5.72 4.56
CA ASP A 443 21.01 4.97 5.62
C ASP A 443 19.57 4.59 5.22
N ASP A 444 18.87 3.86 6.08
CA ASP A 444 17.50 3.38 5.81
C ASP A 444 16.53 4.55 5.56
N ALA A 445 16.67 5.66 6.29
CA ALA A 445 15.76 6.80 6.16
C ALA A 445 16.04 7.61 4.87
N GLU A 446 17.30 7.75 4.49
CA GLU A 446 17.72 8.35 3.23
C GLU A 446 17.28 7.49 2.04
N THR A 447 17.43 6.16 2.15
CA THR A 447 16.99 5.20 1.13
C THR A 447 15.47 5.20 0.96
N GLU A 448 14.70 5.19 2.06
CA GLU A 448 13.23 5.31 2.03
C GLU A 448 12.79 6.57 1.29
N LYS A 449 13.47 7.70 1.54
CA LYS A 449 13.20 8.96 0.86
C LYS A 449 13.49 8.87 -0.64
N ALA A 450 14.58 8.23 -1.04
CA ALA A 450 14.93 8.02 -2.44
C ALA A 450 13.89 7.14 -3.16
N LEU A 451 13.50 6.02 -2.53
CA LEU A 451 12.43 5.13 -3.02
C LEU A 451 11.11 5.89 -3.20
N ARG A 452 10.71 6.69 -2.22
CA ARG A 452 9.50 7.53 -2.31
C ARG A 452 9.58 8.54 -3.45
N GLN A 453 10.72 9.23 -3.62
CA GLN A 453 10.90 10.18 -4.71
C GLN A 453 10.74 9.54 -6.08
N VAL A 454 11.26 8.33 -6.26
CA VAL A 454 11.12 7.55 -7.49
C VAL A 454 9.66 7.15 -7.71
N TYR A 455 8.99 6.61 -6.69
CA TYR A 455 7.60 6.18 -6.79
C TYR A 455 6.61 7.34 -7.02
N GLU A 456 6.82 8.51 -6.41
CA GLU A 456 5.99 9.70 -6.63
C GLU A 456 5.99 10.19 -8.10
N LYS A 457 6.98 9.79 -8.90
CA LYS A 457 7.04 10.08 -10.34
C LYS A 457 6.34 9.03 -11.19
N PHE A 458 6.12 7.84 -10.64
CA PHE A 458 5.36 6.81 -11.33
C PHE A 458 3.91 7.27 -11.53
N SER A 459 3.42 7.17 -12.76
CA SER A 459 2.02 7.48 -13.07
C SER A 459 1.56 6.79 -14.34
N ILE A 460 0.28 6.42 -14.38
CA ILE A 460 -0.39 5.95 -15.60
C ILE A 460 -1.38 7.04 -16.03
N LYS A 461 -1.26 7.53 -17.26
CA LYS A 461 -2.05 8.63 -17.82
C LYS A 461 -2.72 8.20 -19.12
N GLU A 462 -3.95 8.67 -19.34
CA GLU A 462 -4.59 8.55 -20.66
C GLU A 462 -3.73 9.27 -21.71
N ASN A 463 -3.61 8.65 -22.89
CA ASN A 463 -2.83 9.17 -24.02
C ASN A 463 -3.47 10.38 -24.71
#